data_AF-A0A6M0BQG3-F1
#
_entry.id   AF-A0A6M0BQG3-F1
#
_cell.length_a   1.000
_cell.length_b   1.000
_cell.length_c   1.000
_cell.angle_alpha   90.00
_cell.angle_beta   90.00
_cell.angle_gamma   90.00
#
_symmetry.space_group_name_H-M   'P 1'
#
loop_
_entity.id
_entity.type
_entity.pdbx_description
1 polymer ?
#
loop_
_entity_poly.entity_id
_entity_poly.type
_entity_poly.pdbx_seq_one_letter_code
_entity_poly.pdbx_strand_id
1 'polypeptide(L)'
;SFVINSTFSENGDNGFDINAVGQNVKVIDSTIISNDNTGIEIGTSGEVTNNVVQIFNNQIIDNLTGDSGGGVSVLGIDNEVLLLNNQITGNSAEVNGGGIAVDSGNTMFLGNNTITDNIADSDNDGTGDGGGLFIALGAIVGIRATQIRDNFDLEAESRNVFGNFFDLGDNDIAGNDIQV
;
A
#
# COMPACT_ATOMS: atom_id res chain seq x y z
N SER A 1 -1.91 -6.10 -19.04
CA SER A 1 -2.87 -7.15 -18.64
C SER A 1 -4.01 -6.54 -17.86
N PHE A 2 -5.20 -7.15 -17.94
CA PHE A 2 -6.36 -6.75 -17.15
C PHE A 2 -6.77 -7.92 -16.24
N VAL A 3 -7.03 -7.61 -14.98
CA VAL A 3 -7.63 -8.49 -13.99
C VAL A 3 -8.92 -7.80 -13.55
N ILE A 4 -10.07 -8.45 -13.75
CA ILE A 4 -11.37 -7.83 -13.57
C ILE A 4 -12.30 -8.82 -12.87
N ASN A 5 -12.98 -8.37 -11.81
CA ASN A 5 -13.97 -9.19 -11.10
C ASN A 5 -13.40 -10.56 -10.68
N SER A 6 -12.18 -10.54 -10.17
CA SER A 6 -11.46 -11.71 -9.68
C SER A 6 -11.37 -11.71 -8.16
N THR A 7 -11.18 -12.90 -7.58
CA THR A 7 -10.89 -13.06 -6.15
C THR A 7 -9.56 -13.78 -5.99
N PHE A 8 -8.67 -13.21 -5.19
CA PHE A 8 -7.39 -13.80 -4.77
C PHE A 8 -7.40 -13.91 -3.25
N SER A 9 -7.50 -15.13 -2.73
CA SER A 9 -7.72 -15.32 -1.30
C SER A 9 -7.11 -16.59 -0.76
N GLU A 10 -6.70 -16.57 0.51
CA GLU A 10 -6.13 -17.72 1.23
C GLU A 10 -4.91 -18.32 0.50
N ASN A 11 -4.16 -17.48 -0.22
CA ASN A 11 -2.90 -17.90 -0.78
C ASN A 11 -1.86 -17.95 0.34
N GLY A 12 -1.01 -18.98 0.34
CA GLY A 12 0.14 -19.09 1.25
C GLY A 12 1.32 -18.16 0.90
N ASP A 13 1.07 -17.19 0.03
CA ASP A 13 1.99 -16.18 -0.49
C ASP A 13 1.15 -14.95 -0.91
N ASN A 14 1.71 -14.06 -1.73
CA ASN A 14 1.01 -12.85 -2.17
C ASN A 14 -0.33 -13.16 -2.83
N GLY A 15 -1.27 -12.21 -2.73
CA GLY A 15 -2.54 -12.30 -3.44
C GLY A 15 -2.35 -12.17 -4.95
N PHE A 16 -1.54 -11.19 -5.38
CA PHE A 16 -1.29 -10.92 -6.79
C PHE A 16 0.06 -10.23 -7.04
N ASP A 17 0.89 -10.81 -7.91
CA ASP A 17 2.24 -10.32 -8.22
C ASP A 17 2.34 -9.59 -9.55
N ILE A 18 3.04 -8.45 -9.55
CA ILE A 18 3.36 -7.63 -10.74
C ILE A 18 4.88 -7.34 -10.74
N ASN A 19 5.68 -8.40 -10.90
CA ASN A 19 7.11 -8.35 -10.56
C ASN A 19 8.04 -8.32 -11.79
N ALA A 20 7.53 -8.60 -13.00
CA ALA A 20 8.36 -8.54 -14.20
C ALA A 20 8.61 -7.10 -14.64
N VAL A 21 9.65 -6.86 -15.44
CA VAL A 21 9.98 -5.54 -15.96
C VAL A 21 9.01 -5.10 -17.06
N GLY A 22 8.57 -3.85 -17.03
CA GLY A 22 7.81 -3.18 -18.08
C GLY A 22 6.36 -3.66 -18.19
N GLN A 23 5.78 -4.17 -17.11
CA GLN A 23 4.39 -4.59 -17.07
C GLN A 23 3.46 -3.37 -17.03
N ASN A 24 2.41 -3.43 -17.85
CA ASN A 24 1.28 -2.51 -17.78
C ASN A 24 0.05 -3.29 -17.32
N VAL A 25 -0.35 -3.14 -16.06
CA VAL A 25 -1.39 -3.97 -15.42
C VAL A 25 -2.52 -3.13 -14.89
N LYS A 26 -3.75 -3.58 -15.11
CA LYS A 26 -4.94 -3.01 -14.47
C LYS A 26 -5.66 -4.07 -13.65
N VAL A 27 -5.96 -3.75 -12.39
CA VAL A 27 -6.74 -4.59 -11.48
C VAL A 27 -8.02 -3.83 -11.14
N ILE A 28 -9.18 -4.40 -11.47
CA ILE A 28 -10.46 -3.68 -11.45
C ILE A 28 -11.53 -4.54 -10.79
N ASP A 29 -12.36 -3.94 -9.93
CA ASP A 29 -13.55 -4.57 -9.33
C ASP A 29 -13.25 -5.95 -8.71
N SER A 30 -12.05 -6.14 -8.15
CA SER A 30 -11.55 -7.43 -7.65
C SER A 30 -11.42 -7.42 -6.13
N THR A 31 -11.34 -8.61 -5.54
CA THR A 31 -11.15 -8.82 -4.11
C THR A 31 -9.84 -9.57 -3.87
N ILE A 32 -8.99 -8.99 -3.04
CA ILE A 32 -7.71 -9.55 -2.62
C ILE A 32 -7.76 -9.66 -1.10
N ILE A 33 -7.93 -10.87 -0.57
CA ILE A 33 -8.30 -11.03 0.84
C ILE A 33 -7.64 -12.21 1.55
N SER A 34 -7.18 -12.00 2.79
CA SER A 34 -6.69 -13.08 3.65
C SER A 34 -5.59 -13.93 3.01
N ASN A 35 -4.62 -13.27 2.40
CA ASN A 35 -3.40 -13.92 1.93
C ASN A 35 -2.33 -13.89 3.04
N ASP A 36 -1.51 -14.94 3.12
CA ASP A 36 -0.43 -15.10 4.11
C ASP A 36 0.84 -14.30 3.72
N ASN A 37 0.70 -13.36 2.79
CA ASN A 37 1.69 -12.34 2.44
C ASN A 37 0.95 -11.09 1.90
N THR A 38 1.68 -10.18 1.25
CA THR A 38 1.16 -8.94 0.68
C THR A 38 -0.03 -9.19 -0.25
N GLY A 39 -1.07 -8.37 -0.15
CA GLY A 39 -2.23 -8.45 -1.04
C GLY A 39 -1.82 -8.28 -2.51
N ILE A 40 -1.20 -7.15 -2.85
CA ILE A 40 -0.67 -6.87 -4.20
C ILE A 40 0.79 -6.43 -4.12
N GLU A 41 1.71 -7.21 -4.69
CA GLU A 41 3.11 -6.85 -4.81
C GLU A 41 3.39 -6.27 -6.20
N ILE A 42 4.10 -5.14 -6.25
CA ILE A 42 4.48 -4.45 -7.48
C ILE A 42 5.99 -4.28 -7.50
N GLY A 43 6.62 -4.81 -8.53
CA GLY A 43 8.05 -4.67 -8.78
C GLY A 43 8.89 -5.74 -8.10
N THR A 44 10.19 -5.48 -7.95
CA THR A 44 11.13 -6.40 -7.30
C THR A 44 12.22 -5.57 -6.66
N SER A 45 12.48 -5.80 -5.37
CA SER A 45 13.45 -5.03 -4.61
C SER A 45 14.84 -5.01 -5.28
N GLY A 46 15.46 -3.84 -5.31
CA GLY A 46 16.78 -3.63 -5.91
C GLY A 46 16.81 -3.58 -7.45
N GLU A 47 15.68 -3.78 -8.13
CA GLU A 47 15.59 -3.81 -9.58
C GLU A 47 14.86 -2.57 -10.14
N VAL A 48 15.23 -2.17 -11.35
CA VAL A 48 14.49 -1.15 -12.13
C VAL A 48 13.42 -1.87 -12.93
N THR A 49 12.17 -1.80 -12.48
CA THR A 49 11.06 -2.58 -13.05
C THR A 49 10.19 -1.79 -14.02
N ASN A 50 10.09 -0.47 -13.90
CA ASN A 50 9.37 0.37 -14.87
C ASN A 50 7.91 -0.07 -15.12
N ASN A 51 7.21 -0.55 -14.08
CA ASN A 51 5.84 -1.01 -14.22
C ASN A 51 4.85 0.15 -14.15
N VAL A 52 3.79 0.07 -14.93
CA VAL A 52 2.66 1.00 -14.89
C VAL A 52 1.43 0.23 -14.41
N VAL A 53 1.01 0.50 -13.19
CA VAL A 53 -0.04 -0.27 -12.51
C VAL A 53 -1.22 0.61 -12.16
N GLN A 54 -2.43 0.16 -12.51
CA GLN A 54 -3.67 0.88 -12.22
C GLN A 54 -4.64 -0.03 -11.45
N ILE A 55 -5.03 0.39 -10.25
CA ILE A 55 -5.83 -0.41 -9.32
C ILE A 55 -7.11 0.37 -9.03
N PHE A 56 -8.26 -0.14 -9.47
CA PHE A 56 -9.54 0.56 -9.44
C PHE A 56 -10.65 -0.25 -8.76
N ASN A 57 -11.38 0.36 -7.83
CA ASN A 57 -12.58 -0.22 -7.22
C ASN A 57 -12.36 -1.60 -6.57
N ASN A 58 -11.17 -1.87 -6.04
CA ASN A 58 -10.87 -3.16 -5.42
C ASN A 58 -11.10 -3.13 -3.91
N GLN A 59 -11.29 -4.32 -3.36
CA GLN A 59 -11.24 -4.60 -1.93
C GLN A 59 -9.95 -5.36 -1.64
N ILE A 60 -9.05 -4.75 -0.86
CA ILE A 60 -7.76 -5.32 -0.45
C ILE A 60 -7.79 -5.42 1.08
N ILE A 61 -8.06 -6.62 1.59
CA ILE A 61 -8.54 -6.80 2.97
C ILE A 61 -7.79 -7.91 3.71
N ASP A 62 -7.47 -7.70 4.99
CA ASP A 62 -6.97 -8.73 5.90
C ASP A 62 -5.77 -9.55 5.37
N ASN A 63 -4.91 -8.95 4.53
CA ASN A 63 -3.67 -9.57 4.08
C ASN A 63 -2.57 -9.33 5.13
N LEU A 64 -1.72 -10.32 5.36
CA LEU A 64 -0.69 -10.28 6.40
C LEU A 64 0.67 -10.58 5.79
N THR A 65 1.64 -9.69 5.96
CA THR A 65 3.02 -9.92 5.53
C THR A 65 4.01 -9.79 6.69
N GLY A 66 5.07 -10.59 6.64
CA GLY A 66 6.25 -10.42 7.48
C GLY A 66 7.22 -9.31 7.02
N ASP A 67 6.85 -8.57 5.97
CA ASP A 67 7.61 -7.43 5.44
C ASP A 67 6.78 -6.14 5.53
N SER A 68 6.97 -5.19 4.61
CA SER A 68 6.22 -3.93 4.50
C SER A 68 5.13 -4.01 3.44
N GLY A 69 4.00 -3.32 3.66
CA GLY A 69 2.95 -3.17 2.65
C GLY A 69 1.92 -4.29 2.64
N GLY A 70 1.30 -4.61 3.78
CA GLY A 70 0.37 -5.74 3.91
C GLY A 70 -0.74 -5.76 2.87
N GLY A 71 -1.34 -4.62 2.56
CA GLY A 71 -2.30 -4.50 1.46
C GLY A 71 -1.60 -4.39 0.10
N VAL A 72 -0.75 -3.39 -0.07
CA VAL A 72 0.00 -3.13 -1.31
C VAL A 72 1.45 -2.79 -1.00
N SER A 73 2.38 -3.50 -1.65
CA SER A 73 3.81 -3.22 -1.56
C SER A 73 4.36 -2.80 -2.93
N VAL A 74 4.99 -1.63 -2.98
CA VAL A 74 5.66 -1.12 -4.20
C VAL A 74 7.16 -1.13 -3.99
N LEU A 75 7.82 -2.08 -4.67
CA LEU A 75 9.23 -2.39 -4.57
C LEU A 75 9.96 -2.05 -5.87
N GLY A 76 11.29 -2.02 -5.81
CA GLY A 76 12.13 -1.71 -6.96
C GLY A 76 12.06 -0.22 -7.29
N ILE A 77 12.33 0.15 -8.55
CA ILE A 77 12.51 1.54 -8.96
C ILE A 77 11.72 1.83 -10.25
N ASP A 78 11.25 3.07 -10.37
CA ASP A 78 10.60 3.67 -11.54
C ASP A 78 9.24 3.02 -11.88
N ASN A 79 8.55 2.49 -10.86
CA ASN A 79 7.14 2.12 -11.01
C ASN A 79 6.22 3.34 -10.89
N GLU A 80 5.20 3.38 -11.74
CA GLU A 80 4.11 4.36 -11.71
C GLU A 80 2.81 3.66 -11.32
N VAL A 81 2.29 4.00 -10.14
CA VAL A 81 1.14 3.32 -9.56
C VAL A 81 -0.02 4.29 -9.33
N LEU A 82 -1.21 3.92 -9.82
CA LEU A 82 -2.44 4.68 -9.67
C LEU A 82 -3.50 3.85 -8.93
N LEU A 83 -3.83 4.24 -7.70
CA LEU A 83 -4.91 3.63 -6.91
C LEU A 83 -6.09 4.59 -6.87
N LEU A 84 -7.23 4.20 -7.47
CA LEU A 84 -8.48 4.97 -7.32
C LEU A 84 -9.65 4.13 -6.78
N ASN A 85 -10.41 4.73 -5.86
CA ASN A 85 -11.65 4.17 -5.33
C ASN A 85 -11.50 2.78 -4.67
N ASN A 86 -10.33 2.46 -4.12
CA ASN A 86 -10.12 1.18 -3.45
C ASN A 86 -10.44 1.27 -1.96
N GLN A 87 -10.86 0.14 -1.40
CA GLN A 87 -10.91 -0.10 0.03
C GLN A 87 -9.70 -0.95 0.42
N ILE A 88 -8.86 -0.43 1.31
CA ILE A 88 -7.64 -1.09 1.81
C ILE A 88 -7.76 -1.14 3.33
N THR A 89 -8.21 -2.26 3.87
CA THR A 89 -8.65 -2.34 5.26
C THR A 89 -8.18 -3.59 5.97
N GLY A 90 -7.79 -3.48 7.24
CA GLY A 90 -7.47 -4.65 8.08
C GLY A 90 -6.17 -5.37 7.69
N ASN A 91 -5.38 -4.82 6.77
CA ASN A 91 -4.12 -5.43 6.36
C ASN A 91 -3.02 -5.17 7.41
N SER A 92 -2.07 -6.09 7.50
CA SER A 92 -1.05 -6.10 8.55
C SER A 92 0.34 -6.35 7.98
N ALA A 93 1.32 -5.63 8.49
CA ALA A 93 2.73 -5.73 8.14
C ALA A 93 3.56 -5.83 9.43
N GLU A 94 4.51 -6.76 9.49
CA GLU A 94 5.49 -6.80 10.60
C GLU A 94 6.41 -5.57 10.56
N VAL A 95 6.64 -4.94 9.40
CA VAL A 95 7.55 -3.78 9.30
C VAL A 95 6.77 -2.48 9.09
N ASN A 96 6.71 -1.94 7.87
CA ASN A 96 6.10 -0.63 7.60
C ASN A 96 4.80 -0.75 6.81
N GLY A 97 3.90 0.23 6.96
CA GLY A 97 2.80 0.37 6.02
C GLY A 97 1.87 -0.82 6.00
N GLY A 98 1.14 -1.10 7.09
CA GLY A 98 0.16 -2.18 7.13
C GLY A 98 -0.79 -2.16 5.93
N GLY A 99 -1.25 -0.96 5.53
CA GLY A 99 -2.05 -0.77 4.33
C GLY A 99 -1.20 -0.75 3.07
N ILE A 100 -0.33 0.25 2.94
CA ILE A 100 0.52 0.46 1.76
C ILE A 100 1.94 0.80 2.18
N ALA A 101 2.93 0.22 1.52
CA ALA A 101 4.32 0.66 1.58
C ALA A 101 4.83 1.04 0.18
N VAL A 102 5.50 2.19 0.07
CA VAL A 102 6.09 2.70 -1.18
C VAL A 102 7.59 2.89 -1.00
N ASP A 103 8.38 2.07 -1.68
CA ASP A 103 9.84 2.16 -1.67
C ASP A 103 10.34 3.34 -2.51
N SER A 104 11.57 3.77 -2.23
CA SER A 104 12.25 4.88 -2.87
C SER A 104 12.32 4.76 -4.40
N GLY A 105 12.25 5.89 -5.11
CA GLY A 105 12.33 5.90 -6.57
C GLY A 105 11.05 5.47 -7.30
N ASN A 106 9.95 5.25 -6.57
CA ASN A 106 8.63 4.98 -7.15
C ASN A 106 7.70 6.19 -7.06
N THR A 107 6.73 6.26 -7.97
CA THR A 107 5.68 7.29 -7.97
C THR A 107 4.31 6.65 -7.76
N MET A 108 3.54 7.18 -6.83
CA MET A 108 2.18 6.74 -6.56
C MET A 108 1.19 7.90 -6.49
N PHE A 109 0.00 7.70 -7.05
CA PHE A 109 -1.15 8.57 -6.82
C PHE A 109 -2.28 7.79 -6.13
N LEU A 110 -2.78 8.34 -5.03
CA LEU A 110 -3.94 7.87 -4.29
C LEU A 110 -5.11 8.85 -4.50
N GLY A 111 -6.23 8.37 -5.07
CA GLY A 111 -7.44 9.17 -5.26
C GLY A 111 -8.71 8.47 -4.81
N ASN A 112 -9.50 9.11 -3.95
CA ASN A 112 -10.78 8.58 -3.45
C ASN A 112 -10.67 7.18 -2.80
N ASN A 113 -9.52 6.84 -2.20
CA ASN A 113 -9.39 5.55 -1.50
C ASN A 113 -9.89 5.67 -0.05
N THR A 114 -10.21 4.52 0.54
CA THR A 114 -10.45 4.37 1.98
C THR A 114 -9.39 3.42 2.52
N ILE A 115 -8.51 3.92 3.39
CA ILE A 115 -7.39 3.18 3.98
C ILE A 115 -7.55 3.20 5.49
N THR A 116 -8.05 2.12 6.07
CA THR A 116 -8.42 2.08 7.50
C THR A 116 -8.06 0.79 8.20
N ASP A 117 -7.91 0.83 9.52
CA ASP A 117 -7.73 -0.36 10.36
C ASP A 117 -6.54 -1.24 9.96
N ASN A 118 -5.56 -0.68 9.23
CA ASN A 118 -4.33 -1.39 8.87
C ASN A 118 -3.27 -1.23 9.96
N ILE A 119 -2.39 -2.21 10.10
CA ILE A 119 -1.43 -2.32 11.21
C ILE A 119 0.00 -2.47 10.68
N ALA A 120 0.90 -1.57 11.07
CA ALA A 120 2.36 -1.73 10.97
C ALA A 120 2.94 -2.16 12.33
N ASP A 121 4.18 -2.66 12.37
CA ASP A 121 4.81 -3.24 13.57
C ASP A 121 3.93 -4.33 14.20
N SER A 122 3.35 -5.21 13.37
CA SER A 122 2.33 -6.15 13.84
C SER A 122 2.87 -7.30 14.70
N ASP A 123 4.18 -7.54 14.67
CA ASP A 123 4.90 -8.42 15.60
C ASP A 123 5.30 -7.70 16.90
N ASN A 124 5.10 -6.37 16.97
CA ASN A 124 5.30 -5.54 18.16
C ASN A 124 6.75 -5.64 18.66
N ASP A 125 7.71 -5.54 17.74
CA ASP A 125 9.14 -5.53 18.04
C ASP A 125 9.69 -4.10 18.22
N GLY A 126 8.85 -3.10 17.99
CA GLY A 126 9.15 -1.68 18.11
C GLY A 126 9.78 -1.10 16.85
N THR A 127 9.69 -1.82 15.72
CA THR A 127 10.19 -1.38 14.42
C THR A 127 9.08 -1.35 13.39
N GLY A 128 8.85 -0.17 12.83
CA GLY A 128 7.77 0.05 11.88
C GLY A 128 7.34 1.49 11.88
N ASP A 129 6.63 1.87 10.84
CA ASP A 129 6.10 3.22 10.67
C ASP A 129 4.88 3.18 9.74
N GLY A 130 3.93 4.09 9.98
CA GLY A 130 2.90 4.45 9.01
C GLY A 130 1.86 3.37 8.79
N GLY A 131 1.14 2.94 9.83
CA GLY A 131 0.13 1.86 9.77
C GLY A 131 -0.76 1.82 8.53
N GLY A 132 -1.21 2.99 8.05
CA GLY A 132 -1.98 3.08 6.81
C GLY A 132 -1.12 3.19 5.56
N LEU A 133 -0.13 4.08 5.58
CA LEU A 133 0.75 4.37 4.46
C LEU A 133 2.17 4.70 4.95
N PHE A 134 3.14 3.94 4.49
CA PHE A 134 4.56 4.26 4.62
C PHE A 134 5.15 4.75 3.29
N ILE A 135 5.87 5.87 3.34
CA ILE A 135 6.52 6.49 2.19
C ILE A 135 8.01 6.61 2.46
N ALA A 136 8.80 5.77 1.77
CA ALA A 136 10.25 5.82 1.88
C ALA A 136 10.82 7.14 1.35
N LEU A 137 11.98 7.54 1.89
CA LEU A 137 12.69 8.72 1.41
C LEU A 137 13.02 8.58 -0.08
N GLY A 138 12.53 9.51 -0.90
CA GLY A 138 12.74 9.51 -2.35
C GLY A 138 11.61 8.86 -3.16
N ALA A 139 10.57 8.33 -2.51
CA ALA A 139 9.30 8.06 -3.17
C ALA A 139 8.52 9.37 -3.39
N ILE A 140 7.69 9.41 -4.44
CA ILE A 140 6.84 10.56 -4.77
C ILE A 140 5.39 10.11 -4.67
N VAL A 141 4.69 10.58 -3.64
CA VAL A 141 3.28 10.19 -3.41
C VAL A 141 2.39 11.42 -3.43
N GLY A 142 1.37 11.42 -4.29
CA GLY A 142 0.31 12.42 -4.31
C GLY A 142 -0.99 11.82 -3.78
N ILE A 143 -1.68 12.55 -2.90
CA ILE A 143 -2.92 12.06 -2.27
C ILE A 143 -4.03 13.07 -2.51
N ARG A 144 -5.19 12.61 -2.98
CA ARG A 144 -6.39 13.42 -3.15
C ARG A 144 -7.65 12.69 -2.70
N ALA A 145 -8.58 13.41 -2.09
CA ALA A 145 -9.91 12.93 -1.74
C ALA A 145 -9.91 11.58 -0.99
N THR A 146 -8.82 11.24 -0.30
CA THR A 146 -8.59 9.92 0.28
C THR A 146 -8.74 9.98 1.79
N GLN A 147 -9.39 8.97 2.35
CA GLN A 147 -9.49 8.79 3.80
C GLN A 147 -8.39 7.84 4.28
N ILE A 148 -7.57 8.29 5.22
CA ILE A 148 -6.56 7.46 5.89
C ILE A 148 -6.73 7.64 7.40
N ARG A 149 -7.40 6.69 8.05
CA ARG A 149 -7.81 6.81 9.45
C ARG A 149 -7.77 5.49 10.18
N ASP A 150 -7.70 5.56 11.49
CA ASP A 150 -7.83 4.40 12.37
C ASP A 150 -6.85 3.28 12.01
N ASN A 151 -5.73 3.63 11.37
CA ASN A 151 -4.61 2.71 11.20
C ASN A 151 -3.71 2.80 12.44
N PHE A 152 -2.92 1.75 12.64
CA PHE A 152 -2.10 1.57 13.82
C PHE A 152 -0.67 1.27 13.44
N ASP A 153 0.22 1.84 14.22
CA ASP A 153 1.57 1.38 14.42
C ASP A 153 1.58 0.97 15.89
N LEU A 154 1.88 -0.30 16.20
CA LEU A 154 1.62 -0.83 17.54
C LEU A 154 2.50 -0.21 18.62
N GLU A 155 3.69 0.30 18.29
CA GLU A 155 4.58 0.96 19.25
C GLU A 155 4.98 2.41 18.89
N ALA A 156 4.66 2.93 17.70
CA ALA A 156 5.06 4.29 17.30
C ALA A 156 3.91 5.32 17.19
N GLU A 157 4.32 6.59 17.09
CA GLU A 157 3.44 7.76 17.01
C GLU A 157 2.82 7.94 15.60
N SER A 158 3.50 7.44 14.56
CA SER A 158 3.13 7.59 13.13
C SER A 158 2.05 6.59 12.70
N ARG A 159 0.88 6.67 13.33
CA ARG A 159 -0.19 5.67 13.17
C ARG A 159 -0.77 5.55 11.75
N ASN A 160 -0.94 6.68 11.04
CA ASN A 160 -1.64 6.68 9.75
C ASN A 160 -0.70 6.81 8.56
N VAL A 161 0.10 7.88 8.52
CA VAL A 161 1.05 8.11 7.43
C VAL A 161 2.41 8.43 7.99
N PHE A 162 3.43 7.74 7.49
CA PHE A 162 4.82 8.10 7.66
C PHE A 162 5.43 8.54 6.32
N GLY A 163 6.22 9.61 6.37
CA GLY A 163 6.91 10.17 5.21
C GLY A 163 6.15 11.30 4.52
N ASN A 164 6.80 11.89 3.51
CA ASN A 164 6.33 13.10 2.85
C ASN A 164 5.44 12.78 1.65
N PHE A 165 4.34 13.49 1.52
CA PHE A 165 3.43 13.39 0.37
C PHE A 165 2.98 14.77 -0.10
N PHE A 166 2.51 14.84 -1.34
CA PHE A 166 1.84 16.00 -1.89
C PHE A 166 0.34 15.92 -1.57
N ASP A 167 -0.15 16.79 -0.70
CA ASP A 167 -1.57 16.96 -0.46
C ASP A 167 -2.22 17.70 -1.64
N LEU A 168 -3.06 16.99 -2.39
CA LEU A 168 -3.77 17.50 -3.57
C LEU A 168 -5.24 17.84 -3.27
N GLY A 169 -5.62 17.88 -1.99
CA GLY A 169 -6.90 18.36 -1.49
C GLY A 169 -7.94 17.28 -1.17
N ASP A 170 -8.95 17.67 -0.41
CA ASP A 170 -10.11 16.86 0.00
C ASP A 170 -9.77 15.60 0.81
N ASN A 171 -8.56 15.52 1.38
CA ASN A 171 -8.12 14.38 2.16
C ASN A 171 -8.65 14.41 3.60
N ASP A 172 -8.99 13.24 4.13
CA ASP A 172 -9.41 13.05 5.51
C ASP A 172 -8.41 12.14 6.24
N ILE A 173 -7.27 12.74 6.61
CA ILE A 173 -6.15 12.05 7.24
C ILE A 173 -6.00 12.56 8.67
N ALA A 174 -6.08 11.66 9.66
CA ALA A 174 -5.92 12.02 11.07
C ALA A 174 -4.64 11.46 11.67
N GLY A 175 -4.10 12.11 12.70
CA GLY A 175 -3.01 11.56 13.51
C GLY A 175 -1.65 11.44 12.81
N ASN A 176 -1.34 12.34 11.86
CA ASN A 176 -0.03 12.38 11.23
C ASN A 176 0.93 13.32 11.98
N ASP A 177 2.15 12.85 12.21
CA ASP A 177 3.34 13.69 12.36
C ASP A 177 3.76 14.20 10.97
N ILE A 178 3.08 15.24 10.48
CA ILE A 178 3.51 15.92 9.25
C ILE A 178 4.79 16.68 9.58
N GLN A 179 5.95 16.17 9.15
CA GLN A 179 7.14 17.01 9.00
C GLN A 179 6.97 17.86 7.74
N VAL A 180 6.40 19.06 7.93
CA VAL A 180 6.33 20.11 6.89
C VAL A 180 7.74 20.64 6.59
#